data_AF-A0AB73MX52-F1
#
_entry.id   AF-A0AB73MX52-F1
#
_cell.length_a   1.000
_cell.length_b   1.000
_cell.length_c   1.000
_cell.angle_alpha   90.00
_cell.angle_beta   90.00
_cell.angle_gamma   90.00
#
_symmetry.space_group_name_H-M   'P 1'
#
loop_
_entity.id
_entity.type
_entity.pdbx_description
1 polymer ?
#
loop_
_entity_poly.entity_id
_entity_poly.type
_entity_poly.pdbx_seq_one_letter_code
_entity_poly.pdbx_strand_id
1 'polypeptide(L)'
;MSDTPPDHLAIDARSPFHNADALNRGVGVRFNGVERDNVEEYSVSEGWIKVQVGKARDRRGNPMTMKIKGEVVAYYLDSKDGAKATE
;
A
#
# COMPACT_ATOMS: atom_id res chain seq x y z
N MET A 1 -10.95 -10.99 14.49
CA MET A 1 -10.45 -10.56 13.17
C MET A 1 -10.15 -9.09 13.27
N SER A 2 -8.88 -8.71 13.18
CA SER A 2 -8.50 -7.29 13.29
C SER A 2 -8.95 -6.58 12.02
N ASP A 3 -9.77 -5.56 12.17
CA ASP A 3 -10.29 -4.77 11.06
C ASP A 3 -9.30 -3.71 10.55
N THR A 4 -8.05 -3.83 11.00
CA THR A 4 -6.95 -2.92 10.68
C THR A 4 -5.89 -3.67 9.85
N PRO A 5 -5.42 -3.09 8.74
CA PRO A 5 -4.28 -3.62 8.00
C PRO A 5 -3.02 -3.76 8.85
N PRO A 6 -2.06 -4.60 8.43
CA PRO A 6 -0.75 -4.67 9.07
C PRO A 6 -0.08 -3.29 9.10
N ASP A 7 0.68 -3.03 10.16
CA ASP A 7 1.44 -1.77 10.31
C ASP A 7 2.50 -1.58 9.20
N HIS A 8 3.11 -2.69 8.76
CA HIS A 8 4.05 -2.75 7.64
C HIS A 8 3.58 -3.81 6.66
N LEU A 9 3.39 -3.40 5.41
CA LEU A 9 3.00 -4.30 4.32
C LEU A 9 3.79 -3.98 3.05
N ALA A 10 4.22 -5.02 2.35
CA ALA A 10 4.87 -4.94 1.05
C ALA A 10 4.13 -5.78 0.00
N ILE A 11 4.02 -5.25 -1.22
CA ILE A 11 3.45 -5.98 -2.36
C ILE A 11 4.45 -7.00 -2.91
N ASP A 12 5.75 -6.69 -2.89
CA ASP A 12 6.79 -7.61 -3.37
C ASP A 12 6.87 -8.85 -2.48
N ALA A 13 6.58 -10.02 -3.06
CA ALA A 13 6.64 -11.33 -2.40
C ALA A 13 8.03 -11.70 -1.86
N ARG A 14 9.08 -10.99 -2.29
CA ARG A 14 10.46 -11.17 -1.78
C ARG A 14 10.71 -10.41 -0.48
N SER A 15 9.83 -9.48 -0.09
CA SER A 15 9.95 -8.74 1.16
C SER A 15 9.51 -9.60 2.34
N PRO A 16 10.20 -9.52 3.50
CA PRO A 16 9.75 -10.19 4.73
C PRO A 16 8.40 -9.66 5.24
N PHE A 17 7.97 -8.50 4.76
CA PHE A 17 6.70 -7.86 5.12
C PHE A 17 5.59 -8.12 4.09
N HIS A 18 5.77 -9.12 3.22
CA HIS A 18 4.71 -9.54 2.31
C HIS A 18 3.64 -10.34 3.03
N ASN A 19 2.38 -9.94 2.88
CA ASN A 19 1.23 -10.66 3.43
C ASN A 19 0.13 -10.79 2.37
N ALA A 20 -0.01 -11.98 1.80
CA ALA A 20 -0.97 -12.27 0.75
C ALA A 20 -2.43 -12.12 1.21
N ASP A 21 -2.75 -12.48 2.46
CA ASP A 21 -4.12 -12.39 2.98
C ASP A 21 -4.58 -10.94 3.10
N ALA A 22 -3.71 -10.06 3.60
CA ALA A 22 -3.99 -8.63 3.66
C ALA A 22 -4.16 -8.02 2.26
N LEU A 23 -3.27 -8.38 1.32
CA LEU A 23 -3.34 -7.91 -0.07
C LEU A 23 -4.61 -8.40 -0.78
N ASN A 24 -5.00 -9.66 -0.57
CA ASN A 24 -6.23 -10.24 -1.14
C ASN A 24 -7.49 -9.56 -0.62
N ARG A 25 -7.50 -9.11 0.64
CA ARG A 25 -8.60 -8.30 1.19
C ARG A 25 -8.68 -6.89 0.57
N GLY A 26 -7.59 -6.44 -0.05
CA GLY A 26 -7.45 -5.10 -0.62
C GLY A 26 -7.10 -4.07 0.45
N VAL A 27 -5.94 -3.41 0.30
CA VAL A 27 -5.47 -2.37 1.22
C VAL A 27 -5.36 -1.05 0.48
N GLY A 28 -6.01 -0.02 1.00
CA GLY A 28 -5.86 1.37 0.59
C GLY A 28 -4.88 2.10 1.50
N VAL A 29 -4.07 2.99 0.92
CA VAL A 29 -3.12 3.82 1.67
C VAL A 29 -3.42 5.29 1.42
N ARG A 30 -3.52 6.06 2.52
CA ARG A 30 -3.60 7.52 2.50
C ARG A 30 -2.32 8.11 3.08
N PHE A 31 -1.66 8.94 2.30
CA PHE A 31 -0.38 9.56 2.64
C PHE A 31 -0.50 11.07 2.66
N ASN A 32 -0.19 11.70 3.81
CA ASN A 32 -0.36 13.13 4.04
C ASN A 32 -1.77 13.62 3.60
N GLY A 33 -2.81 12.86 3.94
CA GLY A 33 -4.19 13.19 3.56
C GLY A 33 -4.57 12.90 2.09
N VAL A 34 -3.66 12.38 1.26
CA VAL A 34 -3.90 12.05 -0.15
C VAL A 34 -3.95 10.53 -0.36
N GLU A 35 -4.99 10.02 -1.01
CA GLU A 35 -5.06 8.60 -1.36
C GLU A 35 -4.01 8.24 -2.42
N ARG A 36 -3.32 7.12 -2.23
CA ARG A 36 -2.27 6.62 -3.12
C ARG A 36 -2.58 5.19 -3.51
N ASP A 37 -2.55 4.94 -4.81
CA ASP A 37 -2.77 3.65 -5.46
C ASP A 37 -1.46 3.02 -5.96
N ASN A 38 -0.40 3.81 -6.08
CA ASN A 38 0.91 3.39 -6.58
C ASN A 38 1.91 3.05 -5.45
N VAL A 39 1.41 2.63 -4.29
CA VAL A 39 2.22 2.25 -3.12
C VAL A 39 2.68 0.81 -3.28
N GLU A 40 3.99 0.60 -3.24
CA GLU A 40 4.63 -0.73 -3.25
C GLU A 40 4.80 -1.30 -1.85
N GLU A 41 5.06 -0.43 -0.88
CA GLU A 41 5.31 -0.80 0.50
C GLU A 41 5.04 0.40 1.41
N TYR A 42 4.58 0.15 2.63
CA TYR A 42 4.41 1.20 3.65
C TYR A 42 4.82 0.71 5.03
N SER A 43 5.17 1.65 5.91
CA SER A 43 5.22 1.45 7.36
C SER A 43 4.50 2.61 8.04
N VAL A 44 3.45 2.27 8.79
CA VAL A 44 2.64 3.24 9.54
C VAL A 44 3.41 3.73 10.76
N SER A 45 3.99 2.82 11.54
CA SER A 45 4.79 3.17 12.73
C SER A 45 6.03 3.99 12.41
N GLU A 46 6.73 3.68 11.31
CA GLU A 46 7.89 4.48 10.89
C GLU A 46 7.52 5.72 10.06
N GLY A 47 6.27 5.86 9.63
CA GLY A 47 5.77 7.02 8.90
C GLY A 47 6.36 7.19 7.51
N TRP A 48 6.33 6.16 6.66
CA TRP A 48 6.77 6.28 5.27
C TRP A 48 6.05 5.34 4.31
N ILE A 49 6.06 5.73 3.04
CA ILE A 49 5.63 4.88 1.93
C ILE A 49 6.73 4.79 0.87
N LYS A 50 6.82 3.65 0.21
CA LYS A 50 7.60 3.43 -1.00
C LYS A 50 6.62 3.39 -2.16
N VAL A 51 6.78 4.30 -3.11
CA VAL A 51 5.90 4.45 -4.27
C VAL A 51 6.65 4.21 -5.55
N GLN A 52 5.97 3.73 -6.59
CA GLN A 52 6.52 3.73 -7.94
C GLN A 52 6.63 5.17 -8.47
N VAL A 53 7.77 5.51 -9.07
CA VAL A 53 8.02 6.82 -9.68
C VAL A 53 7.94 6.70 -11.19
N GLY A 54 6.85 7.23 -11.75
CA GLY A 54 6.62 7.22 -13.19
C GLY A 54 6.52 5.81 -13.77
N LYS A 55 6.86 5.67 -15.05
CA LYS A 55 6.82 4.38 -15.78
C LYS A 55 8.21 3.74 -15.94
N ALA A 56 9.23 4.33 -15.34
CA ALA A 56 10.61 3.87 -15.49
C ALA A 56 10.84 2.54 -14.76
N ARG A 57 11.64 1.67 -15.36
CA ARG A 57 12.04 0.38 -14.80
C ARG A 57 13.56 0.29 -14.70
N ASP A 58 14.06 -0.47 -13.73
CA ASP A 58 15.47 -0.80 -13.58
C ASP A 58 15.93 -1.80 -14.65
N ARG A 59 17.23 -2.12 -14.67
CA ARG A 59 17.83 -3.10 -15.60
C ARG A 59 17.27 -4.54 -15.46
N ARG A 60 16.57 -4.83 -14.37
CA ARG A 60 15.95 -6.14 -14.07
C ARG A 60 14.45 -6.12 -14.36
N GLY A 61 13.92 -5.01 -14.87
CA GLY A 61 12.50 -4.83 -15.18
C GLY A 61 11.64 -4.44 -13.97
N ASN A 62 12.24 -4.21 -12.80
CA ASN A 62 11.48 -3.78 -11.63
C ASN A 62 11.12 -2.30 -11.75
N PRO A 63 9.94 -1.88 -11.27
CA PRO A 63 9.58 -0.47 -11.19
C PRO A 63 10.62 0.33 -10.40
N MET A 64 10.94 1.53 -10.89
CA MET A 64 11.69 2.50 -10.10
C MET A 64 10.82 2.97 -8.93
N THR A 65 11.33 2.85 -7.72
CA THR A 65 10.60 3.23 -6.51
C THR A 65 11.31 4.30 -5.72
N MET A 66 10.56 5.11 -4.98
CA MET A 66 11.08 6.13 -4.07
C MET A 66 10.39 6.03 -2.73
N LYS A 67 11.19 6.09 -1.66
CA LYS A 67 10.70 6.15 -0.28
C LYS A 67 10.47 7.61 0.11
N ILE A 68 9.27 7.93 0.55
CA ILE A 68 8.88 9.25 1.04
C ILE A 68 8.32 9.13 2.45
N LYS A 69 8.71 10.06 3.34
CA LYS A 69 8.29 10.09 4.74
C LYS A 69 7.12 11.05 4.94
N GLY A 70 6.21 10.71 5.83
CA GLY A 70 5.00 11.47 6.11
C GLY A 70 3.99 10.68 6.92
N GLU A 71 2.81 11.26 7.12
CA GLU A 71 1.70 10.60 7.77
C GLU A 71 1.15 9.50 6.86
N VAL A 72 1.08 8.27 7.39
CA VAL A 72 0.58 7.09 6.67
C VAL A 72 -0.63 6.55 7.39
N VAL A 73 -1.74 6.38 6.67
CA VAL A 73 -2.95 5.75 7.17
C VAL A 73 -3.33 4.62 6.21
N ALA A 74 -3.28 3.38 6.72
CA ALA A 74 -3.70 2.20 5.97
C ALA A 74 -5.12 1.77 6.40
N TYR A 75 -5.94 1.35 5.44
CA TYR A 75 -7.30 0.86 5.68
C TYR A 75 -7.64 -0.26 4.70
N TYR A 76 -8.55 -1.18 5.07
CA TYR A 76 -9.02 -2.20 4.13
C TYR A 76 -10.08 -1.63 3.19
N LEU A 77 -10.05 -2.09 1.93
CA LEU A 77 -10.98 -1.68 0.90
C LEU A 77 -12.36 -2.35 1.04
N ASP A 78 -12.42 -3.57 1.60
CA ASP A 78 -13.69 -4.27 1.85
C ASP A 78 -14.63 -3.49 2.78
N SER A 79 -14.08 -2.80 3.79
CA SER A 79 -14.86 -1.90 4.66
C SER A 79 -15.34 -0.62 3.95
N LYS A 80 -14.75 -0.26 2.79
CA LYS A 80 -15.23 0.86 1.94
C LYS A 80 -16.23 0.44 0.87
N ASP A 81 -16.37 -0.85 0.57
CA ASP A 81 -17.22 -1.36 -0.51
C ASP A 81 -18.72 -1.42 -0.18
N GLY A 82 -19.15 -0.90 0.98
CA GLY A 82 -20.56 -0.58 1.24
C GLY A 82 -21.14 0.52 0.32
N ALA A 83 -20.34 1.12 -0.58
CA ALA A 83 -20.76 2.26 -1.40
C ALA A 83 -20.65 2.08 -2.93
N LYS A 84 -20.34 0.88 -3.45
CA LYS A 84 -20.37 0.61 -4.89
C LYS A 84 -21.20 -0.62 -5.25
N ALA A 85 -22.49 -0.54 -4.97
CA ALA A 85 -23.51 -1.42 -5.55
C ALA A 85 -24.73 -0.59 -5.96
N THR A 86 -24.61 0.19 -7.04
CA THR A 86 -25.74 0.65 -7.87
C THR A 86 -25.18 1.42 -9.07
N GLU A 87 -25.09 0.76 -10.23
CA GLU A 87 -25.91 1.06 -11.43
C GLU A 87 -25.75 -0.06 -12.45
#